data_AF-A0A4V6JHT8-F1
#
_entry.id   AF-A0A4V6JHT8-F1
#
_cell.length_a   1.000
_cell.length_b   1.000
_cell.length_c   1.000
_cell.angle_alpha   90.00
_cell.angle_beta   90.00
_cell.angle_gamma   90.00
#
_symmetry.space_group_name_H-M   'P 1'
#
loop_
_entity.id
_entity.type
_entity.pdbx_description
1 polymer ?
#
loop_
_entity_poly.entity_id
_entity_poly.type
_entity_poly.pdbx_seq_one_letter_code
_entity_poly.pdbx_strand_id
1 'polypeptide(L)'
;MRVADDRWFWYQRYHHLLVDGFSFTAITRRVAHIYSRLRRGETPDPTPFSGFGEVVAEYQAYQQSAGRQRDADYWRDKAAQLPPPRPSARSRWPDRRRPRAFTGLSQHCSAPILRR
;
A
#
# COMPACT_ATOMS: atom_id res chain seq x y z
N MET A 1 18.65 21.73 -1.11
CA MET A 1 18.79 23.06 -0.48
C MET A 1 20.15 23.13 0.22
N ARG A 2 20.99 24.10 -0.14
CA ARG A 2 22.25 24.36 0.57
C ARG A 2 21.94 25.14 1.84
N VAL A 3 22.43 24.68 2.98
CA VAL A 3 22.19 25.31 4.29
C VAL A 3 23.47 25.87 4.93
N ALA A 4 24.65 25.50 4.41
CA ALA A 4 25.96 26.10 4.66
C ALA A 4 26.87 25.75 3.47
N ASP A 5 28.11 26.23 3.43
CA ASP A 5 29.01 25.99 2.30
C ASP A 5 29.23 24.50 1.99
N ASP A 6 29.26 23.65 3.02
CA ASP A 6 29.49 22.21 2.97
C ASP A 6 28.27 21.36 3.38
N ARG A 7 27.11 21.97 3.67
CA ARG A 7 25.93 21.26 4.17
C ARG A 7 24.70 21.42 3.29
N TRP A 8 24.00 20.31 3.10
CA TRP A 8 22.86 20.21 2.22
C TRP A 8 21.74 19.38 2.83
N PHE A 9 20.50 19.85 2.65
CA PHE A 9 19.32 19.01 2.75
C PHE A 9 18.87 18.60 1.36
N TRP A 10 18.88 17.29 1.14
CA TRP A 10 18.32 16.68 -0.06
C TRP A 10 16.94 16.12 0.27
N TYR A 11 15.91 16.85 -0.17
CA TYR A 11 14.52 16.45 0.02
C TYR A 11 14.07 15.51 -1.08
N GLN A 12 13.39 14.44 -0.70
CA GLN A 12 12.85 13.43 -1.60
C GLN A 12 11.41 13.11 -1.17
N ARG A 13 10.48 13.05 -2.12
CA ARG A 13 9.09 12.66 -1.88
C ARG A 13 8.60 11.82 -3.04
N TYR A 14 7.97 10.71 -2.71
CA TYR A 14 7.40 9.78 -3.67
C TYR A 14 5.93 9.51 -3.33
N HIS A 15 5.16 9.14 -4.34
CA HIS A 15 3.83 8.61 -4.11
C HIS A 15 3.96 7.20 -3.51
N HIS A 16 3.23 6.89 -2.43
CA HIS A 16 3.40 5.63 -1.69
C HIS A 16 3.05 4.37 -2.52
N LEU A 17 2.31 4.53 -3.62
CA LEU A 17 2.08 3.43 -4.57
C LEU A 17 3.33 3.03 -5.35
N LEU A 18 4.31 3.93 -5.48
CA LEU A 18 5.51 3.71 -6.28
C LEU A 18 6.69 3.20 -5.43
N VAL A 19 6.74 3.64 -4.17
CA VAL A 19 7.91 3.45 -3.31
C VAL A 19 7.42 3.20 -1.88
N ASP A 20 7.99 2.19 -1.25
CA ASP A 20 7.82 1.85 0.16
C ASP A 20 9.05 2.24 0.99
N GLY A 21 9.00 1.99 2.30
CA GLY A 21 10.10 2.30 3.22
C GLY A 21 11.40 1.56 2.92
N PHE A 22 11.35 0.42 2.23
CA PHE A 22 12.52 -0.37 1.88
C PHE A 22 13.19 0.16 0.59
N SER A 23 12.41 0.24 -0.49
CA SER A 23 12.82 0.69 -1.83
C SER A 23 13.33 2.12 -1.86
N PHE A 24 12.79 3.01 -1.02
CA PHE A 24 13.28 4.39 -0.90
C PHE A 24 14.80 4.45 -0.63
N THR A 25 15.29 3.64 0.32
CA THR A 25 16.71 3.65 0.69
C THR A 25 17.60 3.14 -0.44
N ALA A 26 17.11 2.20 -1.25
CA ALA A 26 17.83 1.67 -2.39
C ALA A 26 17.98 2.73 -3.50
N ILE A 27 16.93 3.51 -3.78
CA ILE A 27 16.96 4.63 -4.73
C ILE A 27 17.98 5.68 -4.29
N THR A 28 17.95 6.09 -3.01
CA THR A 28 18.88 7.09 -2.46
C THR A 28 20.34 6.64 -2.58
N ARG A 29 20.64 5.37 -2.25
CA ARG A 29 21.98 4.78 -2.44
C ARG A 29 22.40 4.77 -3.91
N ARG A 30 21.49 4.43 -4.82
CA ARG A 30 21.79 4.40 -6.26
C ARG A 30 22.15 5.78 -6.79
N VAL A 31 21.43 6.82 -6.40
CA VAL A 31 21.75 8.20 -6.80
C VAL A 31 23.11 8.62 -6.24
N ALA A 32 23.42 8.32 -4.98
CA ALA A 32 24.72 8.62 -4.39
C ALA A 32 25.87 7.89 -5.10
N HIS A 33 25.65 6.63 -5.50
CA HIS A 33 26.61 5.86 -6.29
C HIS A 33 26.86 6.50 -7.66
N ILE A 34 25.80 6.78 -8.42
CA ILE A 34 25.91 7.43 -9.74
C ILE A 34 26.63 8.78 -9.61
N TYR A 35 26.23 9.61 -8.66
CA TYR A 35 26.86 10.89 -8.40
C TYR A 35 28.36 10.73 -8.13
N SER A 36 28.75 9.77 -7.27
CA SER A 36 30.15 9.54 -6.92
C SER A 36 30.98 9.08 -8.12
N ARG A 37 30.44 8.22 -8.98
CA ARG A 37 31.09 7.75 -10.22
C ARG A 37 31.30 8.92 -11.20
N LEU A 38 30.25 9.69 -11.45
CA LEU A 38 30.33 10.86 -12.34
C LEU A 38 31.32 11.92 -11.83
N ARG A 39 31.40 12.13 -10.50
CA ARG A 39 32.38 13.04 -9.89
C ARG A 39 33.83 12.61 -10.08
N ARG A 40 34.08 11.32 -10.32
CA ARG A 40 35.39 10.75 -10.62
C ARG A 40 35.67 10.63 -12.12
N GLY A 41 34.73 11.03 -12.98
CA GLY A 41 34.82 10.82 -14.43
C GLY A 41 34.64 9.37 -14.86
N GLU A 42 34.07 8.53 -14.00
CA GLU A 42 33.84 7.11 -14.25
C GLU A 42 32.42 6.86 -14.76
N THR A 43 32.24 5.83 -15.59
CA THR A 43 30.92 5.37 -16.00
C THR A 43 30.22 4.65 -14.83
N PRO A 44 28.98 5.02 -14.47
CA PRO A 44 28.22 4.30 -13.45
C PRO A 44 27.92 2.86 -13.83
N ASP A 45 27.90 1.96 -12.85
CA ASP A 45 27.54 0.56 -13.09
C ASP A 45 26.08 0.45 -13.59
N PRO A 46 25.67 -0.65 -14.25
CA PRO A 46 24.28 -0.85 -14.66
C PRO A 46 23.27 -0.76 -13.50
N THR A 47 21.99 -0.56 -13.83
CA THR A 47 20.94 -0.50 -12.83
C THR A 47 20.79 -1.86 -12.12
N PRO A 48 20.78 -1.90 -10.77
CA PRO A 48 20.53 -3.13 -10.03
C PRO A 48 19.03 -3.45 -9.91
N PHE A 49 18.15 -2.59 -10.41
CA PHE A 49 16.70 -2.73 -10.28
C PHE A 49 16.13 -3.54 -11.45
N SER A 50 15.34 -4.57 -11.13
CA SER A 50 14.53 -5.30 -12.09
C SER A 50 13.49 -4.39 -12.75
N GLY A 51 13.13 -4.72 -13.99
CA GLY A 51 12.05 -4.04 -14.69
C GLY A 51 10.71 -4.29 -13.99
N PHE A 52 9.86 -3.28 -13.89
CA PHE A 52 8.54 -3.45 -13.24
C PHE A 52 7.67 -4.51 -13.92
N GLY A 53 7.82 -4.70 -15.25
CA GLY A 53 7.13 -5.75 -15.99
C GLY A 53 7.48 -7.17 -15.54
N GLU A 54 8.71 -7.41 -15.09
CA GLU A 54 9.13 -8.72 -14.55
C GLU A 54 8.42 -9.01 -13.23
N VAL A 55 8.29 -8.01 -12.36
CA VAL A 55 7.56 -8.12 -11.09
C VAL A 55 6.06 -8.37 -11.33
N VAL A 56 5.47 -7.71 -12.34
CA VAL A 56 4.08 -7.95 -12.72
C VAL A 56 3.90 -9.38 -13.23
N ALA A 57 4.81 -9.88 -14.06
CA ALA A 57 4.76 -11.24 -14.58
C ALA A 57 4.91 -12.28 -13.45
N GLU A 58 5.84 -12.05 -12.51
CA GLU A 58 6.03 -12.89 -11.32
C GLU A 58 4.73 -12.96 -10.48
N TYR A 59 4.10 -11.81 -10.23
CA TYR A 59 2.85 -11.75 -9.49
C TYR A 59 1.71 -12.50 -10.21
N GLN A 60 1.60 -12.35 -11.53
CA GLN A 60 0.61 -13.09 -12.34
C GLN A 60 0.84 -14.60 -12.28
N ALA A 61 2.10 -15.05 -12.33
CA ALA A 61 2.45 -16.46 -12.18
C ALA A 61 2.08 -16.99 -10.77
N TYR A 62 2.36 -16.22 -9.72
CA TYR A 62 1.94 -16.56 -8.35
C TYR A 62 0.41 -16.70 -8.24
N GLN A 63 -0.34 -15.78 -8.83
CA GLN A 63 -1.81 -15.78 -8.78
C GLN A 63 -2.43 -17.04 -9.42
N GLN A 64 -1.74 -17.65 -10.39
CA GLN A 64 -2.15 -18.89 -11.07
C GLN A 64 -1.61 -20.15 -10.39
N SER A 65 -0.77 -20.00 -9.35
CA SER A 65 -0.12 -21.11 -8.68
C SER A 65 -0.98 -21.73 -7.57
N ALA A 66 -0.67 -22.97 -7.21
CA ALA A 66 -1.23 -23.61 -6.02
C ALA A 66 -0.83 -22.89 -4.71
N GLY A 67 0.23 -22.06 -4.73
CA GLY A 67 0.67 -21.26 -3.58
C GLY A 67 -0.39 -20.26 -3.14
N ARG A 68 -1.03 -19.59 -4.10
CA ARG A 68 -2.11 -18.63 -3.83
C ARG A 68 -3.25 -19.22 -3.01
N GLN A 69 -3.66 -20.45 -3.29
CA GLN A 69 -4.74 -21.11 -2.55
C GLN A 69 -4.29 -21.47 -1.12
N ARG A 70 -3.08 -22.05 -0.97
CA ARG A 70 -2.53 -22.39 0.35
C ARG A 70 -2.38 -21.17 1.25
N ASP A 71 -1.87 -20.06 0.71
CA ASP A 71 -1.69 -18.83 1.47
C ASP A 71 -3.05 -18.24 1.87
N ALA A 72 -4.04 -18.28 0.97
CA ALA A 72 -5.39 -17.84 1.29
C ALA A 72 -6.04 -18.68 2.40
N ASP A 73 -5.90 -20.00 2.38
CA ASP A 73 -6.38 -20.89 3.46
C ASP A 73 -5.71 -20.56 4.78
N TYR A 74 -4.38 -20.47 4.79
CA TYR A 74 -3.60 -20.12 5.97
C TYR A 74 -4.03 -18.77 6.58
N TRP A 75 -4.16 -17.72 5.76
CA TRP A 75 -4.54 -16.40 6.26
C TRP A 75 -5.99 -16.33 6.74
N ARG A 76 -6.90 -17.11 6.15
CA ARG A 76 -8.28 -17.24 6.66
C ARG A 76 -8.30 -17.86 8.04
N ASP A 77 -7.60 -18.97 8.23
CA ASP A 77 -7.53 -19.66 9.52
C ASP A 77 -6.87 -18.79 10.60
N LYS A 78 -5.81 -18.06 10.24
CA LYS A 78 -5.16 -17.10 11.14
C LYS A 78 -6.08 -15.93 11.49
N ALA A 79 -6.78 -15.37 10.51
CA ALA A 79 -7.67 -14.25 10.73
C ALA A 79 -8.85 -14.61 11.65
N ALA A 80 -9.38 -15.84 11.57
CA ALA A 80 -10.43 -16.33 12.45
C ALA A 80 -10.02 -16.39 13.94
N GLN A 81 -8.71 -16.42 14.21
CA GLN A 81 -8.15 -16.51 15.56
C GLN A 81 -7.61 -15.16 16.08
N LEU A 82 -7.64 -14.10 15.26
CA LEU A 82 -7.12 -12.80 15.67
C LEU A 82 -8.08 -12.13 16.68
N PRO A 83 -7.57 -11.61 17.81
CA PRO A 83 -8.37 -10.78 18.68
C PRO A 83 -8.80 -9.49 17.96
N PRO A 84 -9.87 -8.82 18.41
CA PRO A 84 -10.29 -7.56 17.82
C PRO A 84 -9.12 -6.57 17.83
N PRO A 85 -8.97 -5.74 16.78
CA PRO A 85 -7.88 -4.79 16.70
C PRO A 85 -7.93 -3.86 17.91
N ARG A 86 -6.77 -3.60 18.51
CA ARG A 86 -6.69 -2.63 19.60
C ARG A 86 -7.20 -1.28 19.08
N PRO A 87 -8.16 -0.63 19.76
CA PRO A 87 -8.63 0.66 19.34
C PRO A 87 -7.45 1.63 19.28
N SER A 88 -7.16 2.12 18.08
CA SER A 88 -6.13 3.15 17.89
C SER A 88 -6.61 4.46 18.52
N ALA A 89 -5.69 5.35 18.92
CA ALA A 89 -6.06 6.65 19.48
C ALA A 89 -7.02 7.47 18.58
N ARG A 90 -7.05 7.15 17.28
CA ARG A 90 -7.96 7.74 16.28
C ARG A 90 -9.41 7.28 16.38
N SER A 91 -9.72 6.22 17.14
CA SER A 91 -11.09 5.73 17.34
C SER A 91 -11.76 6.27 18.61
N ARG A 92 -11.13 7.21 19.33
CA ARG A 92 -11.72 7.89 20.50
C ARG A 92 -12.74 8.98 20.17
N TRP A 93 -12.90 9.31 18.89
CA TRP A 93 -13.93 10.27 18.46
C TRP A 93 -15.31 9.61 18.59
N PRO A 94 -16.27 10.22 19.31
CA PRO A 94 -17.62 9.68 19.39
C PRO A 94 -18.19 9.60 17.98
N ASP A 95 -18.62 8.39 17.62
CA ASP A 95 -19.32 8.08 16.38
C ASP A 95 -20.58 8.97 16.28
N ARG A 96 -20.47 10.11 15.60
CA ARG A 96 -21.61 11.01 15.33
C ARG A 96 -22.54 10.48 14.24
N ARG A 97 -22.34 9.28 13.69
CA ARG A 97 -23.10 8.79 12.53
C ARG A 97 -23.56 7.33 12.67
N ARG A 98 -24.24 7.01 13.76
CA ARG A 98 -25.24 5.93 13.74
C ARG A 98 -26.63 6.50 14.02
N PRO A 99 -27.49 6.68 13.00
CA PRO A 99 -28.92 6.80 13.30
C PRO A 99 -29.36 5.50 13.99
N ARG A 100 -29.98 5.64 15.16
CA ARG A 100 -30.57 4.54 15.93
C ARG A 100 -31.45 3.70 15.01
N ALA A 101 -31.29 2.38 15.08
CA ALA A 101 -32.21 1.45 14.43
C ALA A 101 -33.64 1.76 14.90
N PHE A 102 -34.51 2.11 13.95
CA PHE A 102 -35.94 2.29 14.21
C PHE A 102 -36.56 0.89 14.24
N THR A 103 -36.71 0.32 15.44
CA THR A 103 -37.49 -0.90 15.65
C THR A 103 -38.96 -0.56 15.77
N GLY A 104 -39.76 -1.05 14.81
CA GLY A 104 -41.18 -1.35 14.99
C GLY A 104 -42.16 -0.41 14.27
N LEU A 105 -42.78 -0.91 13.19
CA LEU A 105 -44.22 -1.26 13.17
C LEU A 105 -44.58 -1.81 11.79
N SER A 106 -45.13 -3.03 11.81
CA SER A 106 -45.81 -3.68 10.69
C SER A 106 -47.09 -2.94 10.35
N GLN A 107 -47.39 -2.74 9.06
CA GLN A 107 -48.76 -2.77 8.54
C GLN A 107 -48.76 -2.84 7.00
N HIS A 108 -49.69 -3.66 6.52
CA HIS A 108 -49.91 -4.04 5.12
C HIS A 108 -50.30 -2.87 4.22
N CYS A 109 -49.94 -2.93 2.93
CA CYS A 109 -50.90 -2.77 1.83
C CYS A 109 -50.31 -3.20 0.48
N SER A 110 -51.10 -3.95 -0.29
CA SER A 110 -50.77 -4.54 -1.60
C SER A 110 -50.82 -3.54 -2.77
N ALA A 111 -49.87 -3.69 -3.71
CA ALA A 111 -49.90 -3.61 -5.21
C ALA A 111 -50.59 -2.41 -5.94
N PRO A 112 -50.41 -2.19 -7.27
CA PRO A 112 -49.58 -2.90 -8.25
C PRO A 112 -48.68 -2.01 -9.15
N ILE A 113 -47.85 -2.72 -9.92
CA ILE A 113 -47.02 -2.32 -11.06
C ILE A 113 -47.87 -1.71 -12.20
N LEU A 114 -47.39 -0.65 -12.85
CA LEU A 114 -47.69 -0.40 -14.26
C LEU A 114 -46.44 0.02 -15.04
N ARG A 115 -46.21 -0.72 -16.12
CA ARG A 115 -45.22 -0.51 -17.18
C ARG A 115 -45.48 0.80 -17.94
N ARG A 116 -44.41 1.39 -18.45
CA ARG A 116 -44.35 1.90 -19.83
C ARG A 116 -43.08 1.38 -20.48
#